data_AF-A0A953Q7U5-F1
#
_entry.id   AF-A0A953Q7U5-F1
#
_cell.length_a   1.000
_cell.length_b   1.000
_cell.length_c   1.000
_cell.angle_alpha   90.00
_cell.angle_beta   90.00
_cell.angle_gamma   90.00
#
_symmetry.space_group_name_H-M   'P 1'
#
loop_
_entity.id
_entity.type
_entity.pdbx_description
1 polymer ?
#
loop_
_entity_poly.entity_id
_entity_poly.type
_entity_poly.pdbx_seq_one_letter_code
_entity_poly.pdbx_strand_id
1 'polypeptide(L)' 'MLFRQEDSSWVAEIPAIPGCYALMPTRKAALDELTNVFEMIANEYREKGLPLPRNTAQIKGRRS' A
#
# COMPACT_ATOMS: atom_id res chain seq x y z
N MET A 1 1.63 2.52 -3.32
CA MET A 1 2.51 3.58 -3.88
C MET A 1 2.92 4.51 -2.75
N LEU A 2 4.05 5.21 -2.87
CA LEU A 2 4.55 6.15 -1.85
C LEU A 2 4.81 7.51 -2.49
N PHE A 3 4.30 8.58 -1.87
CA PHE A 3 4.48 9.96 -2.30
C PHE A 3 5.08 10.79 -1.16
N ARG A 4 6.05 11.64 -1.50
CA ARG A 4 6.68 12.57 -0.56
C ARG A 4 5.94 13.90 -0.62
N GLN A 5 5.56 14.43 0.54
CA GLN A 5 4.85 15.70 0.67
C GLN A 5 5.81 16.88 0.92
N GLU A 6 5.32 18.10 0.71
CA GLU A 6 6.08 19.36 0.93
C GLU A 6 6.52 19.52 2.39
N ASP A 7 5.64 19.15 3.34
CA ASP A 7 5.89 19.18 4.78
C ASP A 7 6.79 18.03 5.28
N SER A 8 7.43 17.31 4.36
CA SER A 8 8.26 16.16 4.67
C SER A 8 7.52 14.94 5.25
N SER A 9 6.19 14.88 5.18
CA SER A 9 5.43 13.66 5.42
C SER A 9 5.42 12.73 4.18
N TRP A 10 4.83 11.55 4.33
CA TRP A 10 4.67 10.54 3.28
C TRP A 10 3.22 10.09 3.19
N VAL A 11 2.72 9.96 1.96
CA VAL A 11 1.44 9.31 1.69
C VAL A 11 1.70 7.91 1.15
N ALA A 12 1.12 6.90 1.81
CA ALA A 12 0.97 5.55 1.30
C ALA A 12 -0.42 5.40 0.68
N GLU A 13 -0.50 4.93 -0.57
CA GLU A 13 -1.78 4.69 -1.27
C GLU A 13 -1.84 3.25 -1.79
N ILE A 14 -3.01 2.62 -1.71
CA ILE A 14 -3.27 1.31 -2.33
C ILE A 14 -4.10 1.52 -3.61
N PRO A 15 -3.50 1.41 -4.81
CA PRO A 15 -4.19 1.77 -6.05
C PRO A 15 -5.39 0.87 -6.37
N ALA A 16 -5.34 -0.38 -5.90
CA ALA A 16 -6.42 -1.34 -6.04
C ALA A 16 -7.62 -1.03 -5.13
N ILE A 17 -7.47 -0.11 -4.16
CA ILE A 17 -8.50 0.31 -3.21
C ILE A 17 -8.58 1.84 -3.23
N PRO A 18 -9.30 2.44 -4.20
CA PRO A 18 -9.41 3.88 -4.32
C PRO A 18 -9.89 4.53 -3.01
N GLY A 19 -9.21 5.60 -2.59
CA GLY A 19 -9.50 6.28 -1.33
C GLY A 19 -8.80 5.67 -0.10
N CYS A 20 -8.11 4.54 -0.24
CA CYS A 20 -7.26 4.00 0.82
C CYS A 20 -5.88 4.65 0.76
N TYR A 21 -5.69 5.67 1.61
CA TYR A 21 -4.41 6.32 1.80
C TYR A 21 -4.13 6.59 3.28
N ALA A 22 -2.85 6.57 3.64
CA ALA A 22 -2.36 6.87 4.98
C ALA A 22 -1.28 7.94 4.92
N LEU A 23 -1.44 9.00 5.74
CA LEU A 23 -0.45 10.05 5.93
C LEU A 23 0.46 9.69 7.11
N MET A 24 1.76 9.65 6.85
CA MET A 24 2.75 9.17 7.81
C MET A 24 3.93 10.13 7.93
N PRO A 25 4.52 10.31 9.12
CA PRO A 25 5.62 11.25 9.32
C PRO A 25 6.92 10.80 8.64
N THR A 26 7.08 9.49 8.36
CA THR A 26 8.30 8.93 7.79
C THR A 26 8.02 7.90 6.71
N ARG A 27 9.00 7.69 5.82
CA ARG A 27 8.93 6.66 4.76
C ARG A 27 8.77 5.26 5.34
N LYS A 28 9.47 5.01 6.46
CA LYS A 28 9.42 3.72 7.16
C LYS A 28 8.02 3.47 7.71
N ALA A 29 7.43 4.45 8.41
CA ALA A 29 6.05 4.35 8.90
C ALA A 29 5.04 4.12 7.76
N ALA A 30 5.22 4.79 6.61
CA ALA A 30 4.39 4.56 5.43
C ALA A 30 4.52 3.13 4.85
N LEU A 31 5.72 2.54 4.90
CA LEU A 31 5.95 1.15 4.46
C LEU A 31 5.41 0.13 5.45
N ASP A 32 5.59 0.38 6.75
CA ASP A 32 5.08 -0.49 7.81
C ASP A 32 3.55 -0.53 7.74
N GLU A 33 2.89 0.61 7.49
CA GLU A 33 1.45 0.68 7.27
C GLU A 33 0.97 -0.13 6.07
N LEU A 34 1.67 -0.03 4.92
CA LEU A 34 1.33 -0.84 3.75
C LEU A 34 1.44 -2.33 4.05
N THR A 35 2.46 -2.73 4.82
CA THR A 35 2.66 -4.13 5.23
C THR A 35 1.49 -4.61 6.08
N ASN A 36 1.09 -3.83 7.08
CA ASN A 36 -0.04 -4.15 7.96
C ASN A 36 -1.35 -4.31 7.18
N VAL A 37 -1.63 -3.40 6.24
CA VAL A 37 -2.86 -3.48 5.44
C VAL A 37 -2.85 -4.71 4.53
N PHE A 38 -1.72 -5.04 3.90
CA PHE A 38 -1.63 -6.26 3.09
C PHE A 38 -1.78 -7.54 3.93
N GLU A 39 -1.24 -7.57 5.14
CA GLU A 39 -1.43 -8.69 6.06
C GLU A 39 -2.89 -8.84 6.48
N MET A 40 -3.57 -7.73 6.80
CA MET A 40 -4.99 -7.72 7.14
C MET A 40 -5.84 -8.26 5.98
N ILE A 41 -5.60 -7.80 4.75
CA ILE A 41 -6.29 -8.29 3.55
C ILE A 41 -6.01 -9.80 3.35
N ALA A 42 -4.74 -10.23 3.48
CA ALA A 42 -4.39 -11.64 3.32
C ALA A 42 -5.07 -12.54 4.36
N ASN A 43 -5.19 -12.06 5.59
CA ASN A 43 -5.90 -12.77 6.66
C ASN A 43 -7.39 -12.88 6.34
N GLU A 44 -8.03 -11.79 5.91
CA GLU A 44 -9.46 -11.80 5.53
C GLU A 44 -9.75 -12.80 4.40
N TYR A 45 -8.90 -12.86 3.37
CA TYR A 45 -9.04 -13.83 2.28
C TYR A 45 -8.87 -15.27 2.79
N ARG A 46 -7.89 -15.52 3.66
CA ARG A 46 -7.65 -16.84 4.25
C ARG A 46 -8.85 -17.31 5.07
N GLU A 47 -9.41 -16.42 5.90
CA GLU A 47 -10.60 -16.71 6.72
C GLU A 47 -11.83 -17.04 5.87
N LYS A 48 -11.97 -16.40 4.70
CA LYS A 48 -13.04 -16.67 3.74
C LYS A 48 -12.79 -17.87 2.83
N GLY A 49 -11.64 -18.54 2.94
CA GLY A 49 -11.24 -19.63 2.04
C GLY A 49 -11.02 -19.18 0.58
N LEU A 50 -10.78 -17.88 0.37
CA LEU A 50 -10.58 -17.29 -0.95
C LEU A 50 -9.09 -17.21 -1.28
N PRO A 51 -8.68 -17.45 -2.55
CA PRO A 51 -7.32 -17.18 -2.97
C PRO A 51 -7.08 -15.67 -3.06
N LEU A 52 -5.88 -15.22 -2.66
CA LEU A 52 -5.46 -13.84 -2.89
C LEU A 52 -5.53 -13.49 -4.39
N PRO A 53 -5.99 -12.29 -4.76
CA PRO A 53 -6.01 -11.86 -6.15
C PRO A 53 -4.59 -11.79 -6.70
N ARG A 54 -4.43 -12.15 -7.99
CA ARG A 54 -3.12 -12.06 -8.66
C ARG A 54 -2.62 -10.63 -8.63
N ASN A 55 -1.34 -10.46 -8.29
CA ASN A 55 -0.69 -9.16 -8.33
C ASN A 55 -0.67 -8.62 -9.78
N THR A 56 -1.43 -7.56 -10.04
CA THR A 56 -1.49 -6.86 -11.34
C THR A 56 -0.75 -5.51 -11.32
N ALA A 57 -0.05 -5.18 -10.22
CA ALA A 57 0.70 -3.94 -10.14
C ALA A 57 1.81 -3.92 -11.19
N GLN A 58 1.56 -3.26 -12.32
CA GLN A 58 2.63 -2.83 -13.22
C GLN A 58 3.52 -1.87 -12.44
N ILE A 59 4.75 -2.27 -12.15
CA ILE A 59 5.81 -1.35 -11.73
C ILE A 59 6.04 -0.44 -12.93
N LYS A 60 5.35 0.71 -12.99
CA LYS A 60 5.71 1.79 -13.92
C LYS A 60 7.05 2.33 -13.45
N GLY A 61 8.13 1.73 -13.97
CA GLY A 61 9.49 2.22 -13.78
C GLY A 61 9.55 3.69 -14.19
N ARG A 62 10.07 4.53 -13.30
CA ARG A 62 10.48 5.89 -13.69
C ARG A 62 11.54 5.73 -14.76
N ARG A 63 11.28 6.26 -15.96
CA ARG A 63 12.36 6.50 -16.92
C ARG A 63 13.39 7.39 -16.23
N SER A 64 14.63 6.91 -16.28
CA SER A 64 15.88 7.57 -15.94
C SER A 64 15.94 9.02 -16.41
#